data_AF-A0A5P1FGV5-F1
#
_entry.id   AF-A0A5P1FGV5-F1
#
_cell.length_a   1.000
_cell.length_b   1.000
_cell.length_c   1.000
_cell.angle_alpha   90.00
_cell.angle_beta   90.00
_cell.angle_gamma   90.00
#
_symmetry.space_group_name_H-M   'P 1'
#
loop_
_entity.id
_entity.type
_entity.pdbx_description
1 polymer ?
#
loop_
_entity_poly.entity_id
_entity_poly.type
_entity_poly.pdbx_seq_one_letter_code
_entity_poly.pdbx_strand_id
1 'polypeptide(L)' 'MTANADEVQEKVLAEILSRNAETEYLKRYKLDGATDRKTFKERIPLVTYEALQPEIMRIANGDRSAILSAHPISEFLT' A
#
# COMPACT_ATOMS: atom_id res chain seq x y z
N MET A 1 14.70 -8.98 17.96
CA MET A 1 13.81 -8.21 17.07
C MET A 1 13.38 -6.87 17.67
N THR A 2 13.37 -6.67 18.99
CA THR A 2 12.95 -5.40 19.61
C THR A 2 14.05 -4.32 19.70
N ALA A 3 15.33 -4.68 19.65
CA ALA A 3 16.44 -3.73 19.83
C ALA A 3 16.54 -2.66 18.72
N ASN A 4 16.18 -3.01 17.48
CA ASN A 4 16.33 -2.13 16.31
C ASN A 4 14.98 -1.86 15.63
N ALA A 5 13.91 -1.70 16.42
CA ALA A 5 12.55 -1.65 15.91
C ALA A 5 12.32 -0.50 14.90
N ASP A 6 12.87 0.69 15.13
CA ASP A 6 12.70 1.83 14.22
C ASP A 6 13.37 1.57 12.86
N GLU A 7 14.62 1.10 12.86
CA GLU A 7 15.34 0.75 11.62
C GLU A 7 14.65 -0.36 10.84
N VAL A 8 14.13 -1.37 11.53
CA VAL A 8 13.40 -2.47 10.90
C VAL A 8 12.09 -1.96 10.29
N GLN A 9 11.34 -1.11 11.00
CA GLN A 9 10.09 -0.54 10.49
C GLN A 9 10.33 0.38 9.29
N GLU A 10 11.41 1.15 9.28
CA GLU A 10 11.77 2.00 8.13
C GLU A 10 12.07 1.15 6.89
N LYS A 11 12.83 0.05 7.03
CA LYS A 11 13.09 -0.89 5.94
C LYS A 11 11.81 -1.57 5.43
N VAL A 12 10.96 -2.03 6.34
CA VAL A 12 9.68 -2.66 5.98
C VAL A 12 8.80 -1.69 5.18
N LEU A 13 8.68 -0.44 5.63
CA LEU A 13 7.93 0.57 4.90
C LEU A 13 8.53 0.80 3.50
N ALA A 14 9.84 0.97 3.41
CA ALA A 14 10.52 1.19 2.13
C ALA A 14 10.32 0.03 1.15
N GLU A 15 10.35 -1.22 1.62
CA GLU A 15 10.08 -2.41 0.81
C GLU A 15 8.64 -2.47 0.32
N ILE A 16 7.66 -2.16 1.17
CA ILE A 16 6.24 -2.10 0.81
C ILE A 16 6.01 -1.05 -0.27
N LEU A 17 6.56 0.17 -0.08
CA LEU A 17 6.37 1.28 -1.00
C LEU A 17 7.08 1.04 -2.34
N SER A 18 8.32 0.55 -2.32
CA SER A 18 9.08 0.21 -3.53
C SER A 18 8.37 -0.85 -4.37
N ARG A 19 7.90 -1.92 -3.73
CA ARG A 19 7.17 -3.01 -4.41
C ARG A 19 5.87 -2.53 -5.05
N ASN A 20 5.16 -1.62 -4.38
CA ASN A 20 3.82 -1.20 -4.78
C ASN A 20 3.80 0.17 -5.48
N ALA A 21 4.95 0.75 -5.83
CA ALA A 21 5.08 2.10 -6.38
C ALA A 21 4.17 2.34 -7.60
N GLU A 22 3.98 1.31 -8.41
CA GLU A 22 3.20 1.38 -9.65
C GLU A 22 1.70 1.07 -9.48
N THR A 23 1.24 0.76 -8.26
CA THR A 23 -0.16 0.44 -7.98
C THR A 23 -1.07 1.65 -8.15
N GLU A 24 -2.33 1.42 -8.51
CA GLU A 24 -3.31 2.49 -8.69
C GLU A 24 -3.49 3.33 -7.41
N TYR A 25 -3.48 2.69 -6.23
CA TYR A 25 -3.67 3.38 -4.97
C TYR A 25 -2.53 4.35 -4.65
N LEU A 26 -1.27 3.93 -4.78
CA LEU A 26 -0.13 4.83 -4.51
C LEU A 26 0.01 5.93 -5.58
N LYS A 27 -0.34 5.63 -6.84
CA LYS A 27 -0.40 6.63 -7.92
C LYS A 27 -1.49 7.67 -7.70
N ARG A 28 -2.65 7.28 -7.17
CA ARG A 28 -3.75 8.21 -6.84
C ARG A 28 -3.29 9.31 -5.88
N TYR A 29 -2.51 8.94 -4.87
CA TYR A 29 -1.93 9.88 -3.91
C TYR A 29 -0.59 10.47 -4.34
N LYS A 30 -0.22 10.22 -5.60
CA LYS A 30 0.99 10.75 -6.24
C LYS A 30 2.20 10.52 -5.35
N LEU A 31 2.43 9.28 -4.89
CA LEU A 31 3.63 9.02 -4.07
C LEU A 31 4.92 9.10 -4.90
N ASP A 32 4.81 9.04 -6.24
CA ASP A 32 5.90 9.22 -7.21
C ASP A 32 7.14 8.37 -6.93
N GLY A 33 6.93 7.14 -6.44
CA GLY A 33 8.01 6.21 -6.09
C GLY A 33 8.78 6.56 -4.81
N ALA A 34 8.35 7.57 -4.04
CA ALA A 34 8.97 7.88 -2.75
C ALA A 34 8.78 6.72 -1.76
N THR A 35 9.85 6.35 -1.07
CA THR A 35 9.87 5.24 -0.12
C THR A 35 10.17 5.68 1.31
N ASP A 36 10.34 6.99 1.54
CA ASP A 36 10.69 7.53 2.85
C ASP A 36 9.45 7.79 3.72
N ARG A 37 9.64 7.67 5.04
CA ARG A 37 8.58 7.81 6.04
C ARG A 37 7.93 9.19 6.03
N LYS A 38 8.67 10.25 5.71
CA LYS A 38 8.16 11.62 5.77
C LYS A 38 7.18 11.86 4.63
N THR A 39 7.58 11.57 3.40
CA THR A 39 6.73 11.72 2.22
C THR A 39 5.49 10.82 2.32
N PHE A 40 5.64 9.59 2.83
CA PHE A 40 4.51 8.70 3.08
C PHE A 40 3.47 9.33 4.02
N LYS A 41 3.90 9.86 5.17
CA LYS A 41 3.00 10.50 6.14
C LYS A 41 2.36 11.78 5.63
N GLU A 42 3.01 12.50 4.73
CA GLU A 42 2.49 13.75 4.15
C GLU A 42 1.48 13.48 3.02
N ARG A 43 1.66 12.41 2.23
CA ARG A 43 0.86 12.15 1.02
C ARG A 43 -0.24 11.11 1.21
N ILE A 44 0.00 10.07 2.02
CA ILE A 44 -0.95 8.96 2.17
C ILE A 44 -1.90 9.25 3.35
N PRO A 45 -3.22 9.33 3.12
CA PRO A 45 -4.16 9.58 4.19
C PRO A 45 -4.33 8.35 5.10
N LEU A 46 -4.69 8.60 6.35
CA LEU A 46 -5.25 7.59 7.22
C LEU A 46 -6.68 7.28 6.76
N VAL A 47 -6.99 6.01 6.49
CA VAL A 47 -8.26 5.58 5.89
C VAL A 47 -9.01 4.56 6.74
N THR A 48 -10.34 4.54 6.61
CA THR A 48 -11.19 3.47 7.14
C THR A 48 -11.46 2.41 6.07
N TYR A 49 -12.14 1.33 6.45
CA TYR A 49 -12.52 0.27 5.51
C TYR A 49 -13.38 0.79 4.36
N GLU A 50 -14.36 1.66 4.67
CA GLU A 50 -15.31 2.21 3.70
C GLU A 50 -14.61 3.00 2.60
N ALA A 51 -13.49 3.65 2.92
CA ALA A 51 -12.67 4.36 1.94
C ALA A 51 -11.92 3.45 0.96
N LEU A 52 -11.67 2.18 1.34
CA LEU A 52 -11.05 1.15 0.49
C LEU A 52 -12.06 0.19 -0.14
N GLN A 53 -13.32 0.25 0.26
CA GLN A 53 -14.38 -0.61 -0.24
C GLN A 53 -14.50 -0.60 -1.78
N PRO A 54 -14.35 0.53 -2.50
CA PRO A 54 -14.40 0.53 -3.96
C PRO A 54 -13.31 -0.34 -4.61
N GLU A 55 -12.07 -0.26 -4.12
CA GLU A 55 -10.95 -1.08 -4.58
C GLU A 55 -11.17 -2.56 -4.25
N ILE A 56 -11.61 -2.84 -3.02
CA ILE A 56 -11.90 -4.20 -2.56
C ILE A 56 -13.00 -4.83 -3.42
N MET A 57 -14.08 -4.11 -3.73
CA MET A 57 -15.16 -4.60 -4.57
C MET A 57 -14.71 -4.83 -6.02
N ARG A 58 -13.83 -4.00 -6.57
CA ARG A 58 -13.23 -4.25 -7.90
C ARG A 58 -12.46 -5.56 -7.93
N ILE A 59 -11.61 -5.80 -6.92
CA ILE A 59 -10.83 -7.03 -6.81
C ILE A 59 -11.75 -8.24 -6.64
N ALA A 60 -12.78 -8.14 -5.78
CA ALA A 60 -13.76 -9.19 -5.56
C ALA A 60 -14.56 -9.54 -6.83
N ASN A 61 -14.85 -8.55 -7.67
CA ASN A 61 -15.51 -8.73 -8.96
C ASN A 61 -14.57 -9.24 -10.07
N GLY A 62 -13.31 -9.55 -9.75
CA GLY A 62 -12.36 -10.20 -10.65
C GLY A 62 -11.38 -9.26 -11.35
N ASP A 63 -11.29 -7.98 -10.97
CA ASP A 63 -10.23 -7.10 -11.44
C ASP A 63 -8.87 -7.55 -10.88
N ARG A 64 -7.95 -7.93 -11.78
CA ARG A 64 -6.60 -8.43 -11.44
C ARG A 64 -5.50 -7.41 -11.73
N SER A 65 -5.86 -6.16 -12.05
CA SER A 65 -4.89 -5.08 -12.15
C SER A 65 -4.24 -4.79 -10.79
N ALA A 66 -3.09 -4.11 -10.81
CA ALA A 66 -2.34 -3.77 -9.60
C ALA A 66 -3.01 -2.61 -8.83
N ILE A 67 -4.16 -2.86 -8.21
CA ILE A 67 -4.96 -1.82 -7.53
C ILE A 67 -4.31 -1.42 -6.20
N LEU A 68 -4.17 -2.37 -5.28
CA LEU A 68 -3.62 -2.16 -3.93
C LEU A 68 -2.22 -2.77 -3.75
N SER A 69 -1.87 -3.76 -4.55
CA SER A 69 -0.63 -4.54 -4.44
C SER A 69 -0.13 -4.92 -5.83
N ALA A 70 1.18 -4.91 -6.02
CA ALA A 70 1.81 -5.45 -7.22
C ALA A 70 1.75 -6.99 -7.25
N HIS A 71 1.61 -7.63 -6.09
CA HIS A 71 1.34 -9.07 -6.00
C HIS A 71 -0.17 -9.31 -6.09
N PRO A 72 -0.63 -10.27 -6.91
CA PRO A 72 -2.05 -10.61 -7.02
C PRO A 72 -2.66 -10.98 -5.66
N ILE A 73 -3.88 -10.49 -5.40
CA ILE A 73 -4.64 -10.89 -4.21
C ILE A 73 -5.15 -12.33 -4.43
N SER A 74 -4.74 -13.24 -3.55
CA SER A 74 -5.07 -14.67 -3.65
C SER A 74 -6.41 -15.02 -3.01
N GLU A 75 -6.76 -14.34 -1.92
CA GLU A 75 -7.94 -14.62 -1.12
C GLU A 75 -8.36 -13.38 -0.31
N PHE A 76 -9.61 -13.36 0.12
CA PHE A 76 -10.11 -12.42 1.12
C PHE A 76 -10.28 -13.17 2.44
N LEU A 77 -9.56 -12.72 3.47
CA LEU A 77 -9.71 -13.24 4.82
C LEU A 77 -10.88 -12.53 5.51
N THR A 78 -11.93 -13.27 5.83
CA THR A 78 -13.17 -12.79 6.47
C THR A 78 -13.38 -13.41 7.83
#